data_AF-A0A924FP03-F1
#
_entry.id   AF-A0A924FP03-F1
#
_cell.length_a   1.000
_cell.length_b   1.000
_cell.length_c   1.000
_cell.angle_alpha   90.00
_cell.angle_beta   90.00
_cell.angle_gamma   90.00
#
_symmetry.space_group_name_H-M   'P 1'
#
loop_
_entity.id
_entity.type
_entity.pdbx_description
1 polymer ?
#
loop_
_entity_poly.entity_id
_entity_poly.type
_entity_poly.pdbx_seq_one_letter_code
_entity_poly.pdbx_strand_id
1 'polypeptide(L)' 'MMKLSLENRVVMITGPAKGMGASITHAFAAEGCKLALIGRDIAAIAPVAD' A
#
# COMPACT_ATOMS: atom_id res chain seq x y z
N MET A 1 11.17 15.33 8.45
CA MET A 1 10.10 14.36 8.14
C MET A 1 9.35 14.07 9.44
N MET A 2 8.00 14.12 9.45
CA MET A 2 7.22 13.66 10.62
C MET A 2 7.18 12.13 10.64
N LYS A 3 7.21 11.54 11.83
CA LYS A 3 7.11 10.09 12.03
C LYS A 3 5.68 9.79 12.49
N LEU A 4 4.89 9.08 11.68
CA LEU A 4 3.47 8.83 11.96
C LEU A 4 3.24 7.65 12.93
N SER A 5 4.31 6.99 13.39
CA SER A 5 4.24 5.82 14.29
C SER A 5 3.35 4.70 13.75
N LEU A 6 3.45 4.42 12.45
CA LEU A 6 2.65 3.42 11.74
C LEU A 6 3.34 2.06 11.54
N GLU A 7 4.60 1.95 11.97
CA GLU A 7 5.39 0.74 11.85
C GLU A 7 4.65 -0.48 12.42
N ASN A 8 4.70 -1.61 11.71
CA ASN A 8 4.04 -2.87 12.07
C ASN A 8 2.50 -2.85 12.12
N ARG A 9 1.85 -1.72 11.81
CA ARG A 9 0.39 -1.65 11.69
C ARG A 9 -0.07 -2.35 10.42
N VAL A 10 -1.26 -2.96 10.49
CA VAL A 10 -1.92 -3.54 9.31
C VAL A 10 -2.76 -2.46 8.64
N VAL A 11 -2.58 -2.29 7.32
CA VAL A 11 -3.29 -1.29 6.51
C VAL A 11 -3.96 -1.99 5.33
N MET A 12 -5.26 -1.77 5.16
CA MET A 12 -6.02 -2.29 4.03
C MET A 12 -6.20 -1.19 2.98
N ILE A 13 -5.81 -1.47 1.73
CA ILE A 13 -5.85 -0.50 0.63
C ILE A 13 -6.69 -1.07 -0.51
N THR A 14 -7.80 -0.41 -0.81
CA THR A 14 -8.64 -0.73 -1.98
C THR A 14 -8.22 0.09 -3.20
N GLY A 15 -8.19 -0.53 -4.39
CA GLY A 15 -7.71 0.14 -5.60
C GLY A 15 -6.21 0.51 -5.56
N PRO A 16 -5.31 -0.39 -5.14
CA PRO A 16 -3.92 -0.06 -4.80
C PRO A 16 -3.01 0.18 -6.02
N ALA A 17 -3.46 -0.13 -7.23
CA ALA A 17 -2.58 -0.29 -8.39
C ALA A 17 -2.46 0.93 -9.31
N LYS A 18 -3.47 1.82 -9.32
CA LYS A 18 -3.61 2.88 -10.35
C LYS A 18 -3.94 4.22 -9.71
N GLY A 19 -3.65 5.30 -10.44
CA GLY A 19 -3.88 6.67 -9.95
C GLY A 19 -3.17 6.90 -8.62
N MET A 20 -3.90 7.46 -7.63
CA MET A 20 -3.35 7.69 -6.29
C MET A 20 -3.04 6.40 -5.52
N GLY A 21 -3.68 5.27 -5.86
CA GLY A 21 -3.54 4.02 -5.11
C GLY A 21 -2.10 3.51 -5.05
N ALA A 22 -1.35 3.65 -6.16
CA ALA A 22 0.04 3.23 -6.21
C ALA A 22 0.90 4.05 -5.24
N SER A 23 0.76 5.37 -5.28
CA SER A 23 1.48 6.27 -4.37
C SER A 23 1.14 6.02 -2.90
N ILE A 24 -0.14 5.76 -2.58
CA ILE A 24 -0.59 5.44 -1.23
C ILE A 24 0.04 4.12 -0.76
N THR A 25 0.04 3.09 -1.61
CA THR A 25 0.65 1.78 -1.32
C THR A 25 2.12 1.94 -0.95
N HIS A 26 2.89 2.64 -1.78
CA HIS A 26 4.31 2.87 -1.51
C HIS A 26 4.56 3.73 -0.27
N ALA A 27 3.72 4.74 -0.01
CA ALA A 27 3.86 5.58 1.17
C ALA A 27 3.67 4.77 2.46
N PHE A 28 2.64 3.94 2.57
CA PHE A 28 2.46 3.09 3.75
C PHE A 28 3.50 1.97 3.87
N ALA A 29 3.97 1.42 2.74
CA ALA A 29 5.07 0.45 2.73
C ALA A 29 6.36 1.08 3.30
N ALA A 30 6.69 2.32 2.89
CA ALA A 30 7.84 3.06 3.37
C ALA A 30 7.78 3.39 4.87
N GLU A 31 6.57 3.48 5.45
CA GLU A 31 6.35 3.63 6.90
C GLU A 31 6.46 2.31 7.68
N GLY A 32 6.78 1.19 7.02
CA GLY A 32 6.95 -0.13 7.66
C GLY A 32 5.62 -0.82 8.02
N CYS A 33 4.53 -0.47 7.32
CA CYS A 33 3.23 -1.11 7.52
C CYS A 33 3.17 -2.49 6.85
N LYS A 34 2.27 -3.35 7.37
CA LYS A 34 1.89 -4.61 6.73
C LYS A 34 0.64 -4.35 5.87
N LEU A 35 0.76 -4.52 4.56
CA LEU A 35 -0.29 -4.10 3.64
C LEU A 35 -1.17 -5.27 3.18
N ALA A 36 -2.48 -5.05 3.19
CA ALA A 36 -3.47 -5.88 2.51
C ALA A 36 -3.98 -5.11 1.28
N LEU A 37 -3.51 -5.49 0.09
CA LEU A 37 -3.82 -4.83 -1.17
C LEU A 37 -5.02 -5.50 -1.84
N ILE A 38 -6.12 -4.77 -1.99
CA ILE A 38 -7.41 -5.34 -2.42
C ILE A 38 -7.88 -4.70 -3.73
N GLY A 39 -8.13 -5.54 -4.72
CA GLY A 39 -8.73 -5.14 -5.98
C GLY A 39 -9.18 -6.34 -6.80
N ARG A 40 -9.94 -6.08 -7.86
CA ARG A 40 -10.49 -7.13 -8.73
C ARG A 40 -9.44 -7.79 -9.62
N ASP A 41 -8.44 -7.02 -10.05
CA ASP A 41 -7.41 -7.45 -10.98
C ASP A 41 -6.08 -7.57 -10.23
N ILE A 42 -5.72 -8.80 -9.86
CA ILE A 42 -4.48 -9.08 -9.12
C ILE A 42 -3.24 -8.81 -9.98
N ALA A 43 -3.33 -8.98 -11.31
CA ALA A 43 -2.21 -8.69 -12.20
C ALA A 43 -1.87 -7.19 -12.21
N ALA A 44 -2.87 -6.32 -12.08
CA ALA A 44 -2.64 -4.89 -11.89
C ALA A 44 -2.00 -4.56 -10.52
N ILE A 45 -2.23 -5.38 -9.48
CA ILE A 45 -1.70 -5.15 -8.12
C ILE A 45 -0.26 -5.66 -7.97
N ALA A 46 0.09 -6.76 -8.65
CA ALA A 46 1.41 -7.39 -8.53
C ALA A 46 2.60 -6.41 -8.59
N PRO A 47 2.66 -5.43 -9.50
CA PRO A 47 3.81 -4.51 -9.60
C PRO A 47 4.04 -3.60 -8.38
N VAL A 48 3.04 -3.44 -7.50
CA VAL A 48 3.16 -2.63 -6.27
C VAL A 48 3.24 -3.49 -5.01
N ALA A 49 3.33 -4.82 -5.16
CA ALA A 49 3.35 -5.79 -4.07
C ALA A 49 4.71 -6.49 -3.88
N ASP A 50 5.72 -6.12 -4.68
CA ASP A 50 7.09 -6.65 -4.65
C ASP A 50 7.96 -6.01 -3.54
#